data_AF-A0A920UYZ2-F1
#
_entry.id   AF-A0A920UYZ2-F1
#
_cell.length_a   1.000
_cell.length_b   1.000
_cell.length_c   1.000
_cell.angle_alpha   90.00
_cell.angle_beta   90.00
_cell.angle_gamma   90.00
#
_symmetry.space_group_name_H-M   'P 1'
#
loop_
_entity.id
_entity.type
_entity.pdbx_description
1 polymer ?
#
loop_
_entity_poly.entity_id
_entity_poly.type
_entity_poly.pdbx_seq_one_letter_code
_entity_poly.pdbx_strand_id
1 'polypeptide(L)'
;MMSWWRLIWVEQAVICQSPRNGQPVLTTSAKAGGYPLISPTVDVSAIGAGGGSILWLDNQNILKVGPHSAGAEPGPASYGRGGVQPTITDCFLAMGLIDPQAFLGGRMQLDRSAAVEALDTLSEGLGFKGSDSALKVADSALRVAIAMMSSELYKELAQRGVDPRGRYLMAYGGAGPTLAAPLAHEAKLGGVLVPMSPGTLCAYGAITSQVRRDFIRSVRTRVPEGLMEVDSVETAIREMRAEAETWASAQGDELTDAVVWVAADMRYVGQAYELEIELSQLGSERRAEHLSALFHAAHTHAYGFPDNESSVEIMNIRLSVVRQLPTLPVHVVETAADKLEPVGKRPVFWNDERVEAAVFSRADMRAGHTIMGPAIVEQQDTTTWLSPQWSGQVLKSGSLRLQPAPQDKDG
;
A
#
# COMPACT_ATOMS: atom_id res chain seq x y z
N MET A 1 8.29 -20.76 3.99
CA MET A 1 8.25 -20.11 2.66
C MET A 1 6.94 -19.33 2.58
N MET A 2 6.94 -18.07 3.01
CA MET A 2 5.74 -17.22 2.97
C MET A 2 5.55 -16.75 1.53
N SER A 3 4.37 -17.00 0.96
CA SER A 3 4.02 -16.63 -0.41
C SER A 3 3.69 -15.12 -0.44
N TRP A 4 4.44 -14.32 -1.17
CA TRP A 4 4.44 -12.84 -1.13
C TRP A 4 3.20 -12.14 -1.77
N TRP A 5 2.15 -12.87 -2.12
CA TRP A 5 1.03 -12.44 -3.01
C TRP A 5 -0.15 -11.74 -2.32
N ARG A 6 0.02 -11.23 -1.10
CA ARG A 6 -1.12 -10.93 -0.22
C ARG A 6 -0.97 -9.62 0.55
N LEU A 7 -0.47 -8.54 -0.08
CA LEU A 7 -0.24 -7.27 0.60
C LEU A 7 -1.18 -6.16 0.07
N ILE A 8 -1.69 -5.35 1.00
CA ILE A 8 -2.56 -4.15 0.80
C ILE A 8 -1.96 -3.00 1.63
N TRP A 9 -2.09 -1.73 1.24
CA TRP A 9 -1.36 -0.59 1.81
C TRP A 9 -2.30 0.44 2.48
N VAL A 10 -1.84 1.25 3.46
CA VAL A 10 -2.71 1.95 4.46
C VAL A 10 -3.03 3.43 4.20
N GLU A 11 -2.16 4.25 3.60
CA GLU A 11 -2.54 5.64 3.20
C GLU A 11 -2.85 5.75 1.70
N GLN A 12 -2.39 4.76 0.94
CA GLN A 12 -2.74 4.49 -0.43
C GLN A 12 -2.95 2.98 -0.51
N ALA A 13 -4.01 2.47 -1.14
CA ALA A 13 -4.12 1.06 -1.40
C ALA A 13 -3.52 0.72 -2.76
N VAL A 14 -2.47 -0.10 -2.74
CA VAL A 14 -1.99 -0.82 -3.93
C VAL A 14 -2.31 -2.28 -3.73
N ILE A 15 -3.21 -2.83 -4.54
CA ILE A 15 -3.49 -4.26 -4.47
C ILE A 15 -2.39 -4.97 -5.25
N CYS A 16 -1.43 -5.57 -4.55
CA CYS A 16 -0.44 -6.45 -5.17
C CYS A 16 -1.09 -7.78 -5.52
N GLN A 17 -1.92 -7.77 -6.57
CA GLN A 17 -2.41 -8.95 -7.25
C GLN A 17 -1.93 -8.90 -8.69
N SER A 18 -0.82 -9.56 -8.97
CA SER A 18 -0.50 -9.83 -10.36
C SER A 18 -0.35 -11.33 -10.56
N PRO A 19 -0.96 -11.89 -11.63
CA PRO A 19 -0.54 -13.17 -12.20
C PRO A 19 0.97 -13.21 -12.53
N ARG A 20 1.63 -12.04 -12.65
CA ARG A 20 3.06 -11.88 -12.96
C ARG A 20 3.91 -11.73 -11.71
N ASN A 21 4.12 -12.83 -11.02
CA ASN A 21 5.21 -12.99 -10.07
C ASN A 21 5.47 -11.89 -8.98
N GLY A 22 4.43 -11.16 -8.53
CA GLY A 22 4.55 -10.18 -7.44
C GLY A 22 4.74 -8.74 -7.92
N GLN A 23 4.55 -8.49 -9.22
CA GLN A 23 4.57 -7.14 -9.78
C GLN A 23 3.32 -6.34 -9.40
N PRO A 24 3.42 -5.02 -9.27
CA PRO A 24 2.26 -4.15 -9.10
C PRO A 24 1.36 -4.20 -10.35
N VAL A 25 0.05 -4.01 -10.14
CA VAL A 25 -0.90 -3.83 -11.24
C VAL A 25 -0.68 -2.45 -11.85
N LEU A 26 -0.61 -2.39 -13.18
CA LEU A 26 -0.56 -1.14 -13.92
C LEU A 26 -1.96 -0.79 -14.44
N THR A 27 -2.26 0.50 -14.50
CA THR A 27 -3.50 1.04 -15.07
C THR A 27 -3.21 2.19 -16.02
N THR A 28 -4.05 2.35 -17.04
CA THR A 28 -4.08 3.48 -17.98
C THR A 28 -5.27 4.41 -17.72
N SER A 29 -6.00 4.19 -16.63
CA SER A 29 -7.13 5.04 -16.21
C SER A 29 -6.79 5.96 -15.02
N ALA A 30 -5.50 6.03 -14.65
CA ALA A 30 -5.05 6.88 -13.54
C ALA A 30 -5.33 8.35 -13.83
N LYS A 31 -5.48 9.15 -12.78
CA LYS A 31 -5.59 10.62 -12.88
C LYS A 31 -4.49 11.29 -12.08
N ALA A 32 -3.91 12.36 -12.62
CA ALA A 32 -3.01 13.25 -11.89
C ALA A 32 -3.51 14.69 -12.00
N GLY A 33 -3.68 15.37 -10.87
CA GLY A 33 -4.23 16.73 -10.82
C GLY A 33 -5.63 16.87 -11.44
N GLY A 34 -6.42 15.78 -11.45
CA GLY A 34 -7.74 15.74 -12.09
C GLY A 34 -7.72 15.36 -13.58
N TYR A 35 -6.56 15.27 -14.21
CA TYR A 35 -6.40 14.93 -15.64
C TYR A 35 -6.10 13.44 -15.83
N PRO A 36 -6.67 12.78 -16.86
CA PRO A 36 -6.38 11.38 -17.15
C PRO A 36 -4.94 11.21 -17.64
N LEU A 37 -4.26 10.21 -17.09
CA LEU A 37 -2.95 9.74 -17.53
C LEU A 37 -3.13 8.56 -18.47
N ILE A 38 -2.74 8.73 -19.72
CA ILE A 38 -2.82 7.66 -20.74
C ILE A 38 -1.61 6.70 -20.64
N SER A 39 -0.55 7.12 -19.94
CA SER A 39 0.62 6.27 -19.70
C SER A 39 0.33 5.23 -18.62
N PRO A 40 0.73 3.96 -18.82
CA PRO A 40 0.67 2.94 -17.77
C PRO A 40 1.34 3.46 -16.51
N THR A 41 0.59 3.45 -15.41
CA THR A 41 1.04 3.90 -14.09
C THR A 41 0.69 2.83 -13.06
N VAL A 42 1.44 2.75 -11.97
CA VAL A 42 1.06 1.87 -10.85
C VAL A 42 -0.34 2.26 -10.37
N ASP A 43 -1.20 1.26 -10.24
CA ASP A 43 -2.57 1.44 -9.79
C ASP A 43 -2.59 1.71 -8.28
N VAL A 44 -2.55 3.01 -7.96
CA VAL A 44 -2.52 3.53 -6.59
C VAL A 44 -3.81 4.32 -6.36
N SER A 45 -4.61 3.87 -5.39
CA SER A 45 -5.78 4.63 -4.92
C SER A 45 -5.43 5.29 -3.58
N ALA A 46 -5.66 6.59 -3.44
CA ALA A 46 -5.49 7.27 -2.16
C ALA A 46 -6.72 6.98 -1.29
N ILE A 47 -6.52 6.20 -0.22
CA ILE A 47 -7.60 5.77 0.67
C ILE A 47 -7.40 6.45 2.02
N GLY A 48 -8.10 7.56 2.22
CA GLY A 48 -8.50 7.97 3.57
C GLY A 48 -7.70 9.08 4.22
N ALA A 49 -7.69 9.01 5.56
CA ALA A 49 -7.32 10.07 6.47
C ALA A 49 -5.94 9.82 7.08
N GLY A 50 -4.96 10.63 6.70
CA GLY A 50 -3.63 10.61 7.30
C GLY A 50 -3.61 11.26 8.69
N GLY A 51 -2.46 11.22 9.36
CA GLY A 51 -2.30 11.83 10.69
C GLY A 51 -2.71 13.31 10.75
N GLY A 52 -2.51 14.07 9.66
CA GLY A 52 -2.90 15.47 9.57
C GLY A 52 -4.37 15.74 9.24
N SER A 53 -5.19 14.71 9.00
CA SER A 53 -6.60 14.92 8.63
C SER A 53 -7.37 15.61 9.75
N ILE A 54 -8.03 16.71 9.38
CA ILE A 54 -8.74 17.59 10.30
C ILE A 54 -10.09 16.98 10.68
N LEU A 55 -10.43 17.06 11.97
CA LEU A 55 -11.72 16.67 12.53
C LEU A 55 -12.65 17.87 12.56
N TRP A 56 -13.92 17.65 12.22
CA TRP A 56 -14.94 18.69 12.25
C TRP A 56 -16.34 18.08 12.40
N LEU A 57 -17.28 18.89 12.83
CA LEU A 57 -18.71 18.56 12.87
C LEU A 57 -19.42 19.22 11.71
N ASP A 58 -20.27 18.48 10.99
CA ASP A 58 -21.15 19.08 9.99
C ASP A 58 -22.33 19.84 10.65
N ASN A 59 -23.20 20.44 9.82
CA ASN A 59 -24.35 21.21 10.29
C ASN A 59 -25.36 20.40 11.11
N GLN A 60 -25.22 19.07 11.17
CA GLN A 60 -26.05 18.15 11.95
C GLN A 60 -25.28 17.54 13.14
N ASN A 61 -24.12 18.11 13.49
CA ASN A 61 -23.20 17.61 14.51
C ASN A 61 -22.69 16.18 14.26
N ILE A 62 -22.62 15.75 13.00
CA ILE A 62 -22.00 14.46 12.67
C ILE A 62 -20.49 14.65 12.55
N LEU A 63 -19.72 13.84 13.28
CA LEU A 63 -18.26 13.83 13.22
C LEU A 63 -17.76 13.41 11.84
N LYS A 64 -16.86 14.21 11.28
CA LYS A 64 -16.16 13.98 10.02
C LYS A 64 -14.66 14.02 10.21
N VAL A 65 -13.95 13.25 9.38
CA VAL A 65 -12.49 13.19 9.33
C VAL A 65 -12.04 13.52 7.90
N GLY A 66 -11.23 14.57 7.74
CA GLY A 66 -10.83 15.05 6.41
C GLY A 66 -12.00 15.65 5.61
N PRO A 67 -11.86 15.87 4.29
CA PRO A 67 -10.68 15.58 3.47
C PRO A 67 -9.54 16.61 3.66
N HIS A 68 -9.82 17.73 4.32
CA HIS A 68 -8.81 18.75 4.62
C HIS A 68 -7.75 18.20 5.60
N SER A 69 -6.51 18.65 5.41
CA SER A 69 -5.37 18.25 6.21
C SER A 69 -4.65 19.48 6.74
N ALA A 70 -4.18 19.42 7.99
CA ALA A 70 -3.34 20.43 8.60
C ALA A 70 -1.89 20.42 8.06
N GLY A 71 -1.54 19.40 7.26
CA GLY A 71 -0.19 19.24 6.71
C GLY A 71 0.88 19.10 7.80
N ALA A 72 2.09 19.59 7.51
CA ALA A 72 3.19 19.65 8.48
C ALA A 72 3.40 21.06 9.07
N GLU A 73 2.83 22.08 8.42
CA GLU A 73 2.91 23.49 8.81
C GLU A 73 1.56 24.18 8.48
N PRO A 74 0.81 24.68 9.48
CA PRO A 74 1.14 24.68 10.91
C PRO A 74 1.09 23.28 11.55
N GLY A 75 0.46 22.30 10.89
CA GLY A 75 0.36 20.92 11.36
C GLY A 75 -0.68 20.71 12.48
N PRO A 76 -0.75 19.47 13.02
CA PRO A 76 -1.54 19.13 14.20
C PRO A 76 -1.36 20.10 15.38
N ALA A 77 -2.39 20.26 16.21
CA ALA A 77 -2.30 21.12 17.40
C ALA A 77 -1.18 20.67 18.36
N SER A 78 -1.01 19.36 18.51
CA SER A 78 0.07 18.70 19.23
C SER A 78 1.48 19.10 18.81
N TYR A 79 1.66 19.69 17.62
CA TYR A 79 2.97 20.12 17.17
C TYR A 79 3.43 21.43 17.82
N GLY A 80 2.54 22.18 18.45
CA GLY A 80 2.88 23.45 19.11
C GLY A 80 3.33 24.56 18.16
N ARG A 81 2.98 24.46 16.86
CA ARG A 81 3.41 25.39 15.79
C ARG A 81 2.31 26.37 15.35
N GLY A 82 1.31 26.59 16.20
CA GLY A 82 0.16 27.46 15.92
C GLY A 82 -1.01 26.77 15.23
N GLY A 83 -0.95 25.45 15.03
CA GLY A 83 -2.12 24.66 14.64
C GLY A 83 -3.13 24.60 15.78
N VAL A 84 -4.41 24.79 15.47
CA VAL A 84 -5.51 24.77 16.46
C VAL A 84 -6.65 23.82 16.09
N GLN A 85 -6.65 23.33 14.86
CA GLN A 85 -7.68 22.41 14.40
C GLN A 85 -7.34 20.99 14.88
N PRO A 86 -8.30 20.25 15.45
CA PRO A 86 -8.06 18.88 15.90
C PRO A 86 -7.78 17.95 14.72
N THR A 87 -6.82 17.03 14.89
CA THR A 87 -6.41 16.08 13.87
C THR A 87 -6.32 14.63 14.39
N ILE A 88 -6.10 13.68 13.48
CA ILE A 88 -5.85 12.27 13.83
C ILE A 88 -4.58 12.10 14.69
N THR A 89 -3.52 12.85 14.44
CA THR A 89 -2.31 12.83 15.29
C THR A 89 -2.62 13.32 16.71
N ASP A 90 -3.49 14.32 16.85
CA ASP A 90 -3.95 14.79 18.18
C ASP A 90 -4.72 13.69 18.92
N CYS A 91 -5.51 12.88 18.21
CA CYS A 91 -6.18 11.71 18.77
C CYS A 91 -5.17 10.70 19.32
N PHE A 92 -4.15 10.35 18.51
CA PHE A 92 -3.12 9.40 18.93
C PHE A 92 -2.41 9.85 20.22
N LEU A 93 -2.08 11.14 20.31
CA LEU A 93 -1.41 11.68 21.48
C LEU A 93 -2.33 11.75 22.71
N ALA A 94 -3.57 12.21 22.53
CA ALA A 94 -4.54 12.33 23.62
C ALA A 94 -4.85 10.95 24.23
N MET A 95 -5.08 9.95 23.36
CA MET A 95 -5.37 8.56 23.74
C MET A 95 -4.15 7.80 24.30
N GLY A 96 -2.94 8.35 24.19
CA GLY A 96 -1.72 7.70 24.70
C GLY A 96 -1.10 6.66 23.76
N LEU A 97 -1.45 6.68 22.47
CA LEU A 97 -0.87 5.78 21.47
C LEU A 97 0.54 6.20 21.06
N ILE A 98 0.87 7.50 21.12
CA ILE A 98 2.20 8.05 20.81
C ILE A 98 2.81 8.68 22.07
N ASP A 99 4.11 8.52 22.26
CA ASP A 99 4.85 9.20 23.32
C ASP A 99 5.09 10.68 23.00
N PRO A 100 4.68 11.64 23.85
CA PRO A 100 5.02 13.04 23.66
C PRO A 100 6.52 13.34 23.65
N GLN A 101 7.34 12.52 24.29
CA GLN A 101 8.78 12.72 24.45
C GLN A 101 9.63 11.97 23.42
N ALA A 102 9.11 10.89 22.82
CA ALA A 102 9.88 10.04 21.90
C ALA A 102 9.59 10.32 20.42
N PHE A 103 8.70 11.27 20.09
CA PHE A 103 8.32 11.54 18.71
C PHE A 103 9.52 11.95 17.83
N LEU A 104 9.63 11.34 16.63
CA LEU A 104 10.79 11.45 15.74
C LEU A 104 12.14 11.13 16.42
N GLY A 105 12.13 10.19 17.37
CA GLY A 105 13.30 9.84 18.19
C GLY A 105 13.66 10.94 19.20
N GLY A 106 12.66 11.66 19.70
CA GLY A 106 12.81 12.76 20.66
C GLY A 106 13.27 14.08 20.06
N ARG A 107 13.33 14.19 18.72
CA ARG A 107 13.69 15.45 18.04
C ARG A 107 12.58 16.50 18.12
N MET A 108 11.37 16.08 18.43
CA MET A 108 10.20 16.93 18.54
C MET A 108 9.40 16.50 19.76
N GLN A 109 9.21 17.41 20.71
CA GLN A 109 8.29 17.18 21.82
C GLN A 109 6.88 17.57 21.38
N LEU A 110 5.91 16.72 21.69
CA LEU A 110 4.51 16.98 21.38
C LEU A 110 3.78 17.57 22.60
N ASP A 111 2.90 18.52 22.33
CA ASP A 111 2.05 19.16 23.32
C ASP A 111 0.74 18.40 23.47
N ARG A 112 0.67 17.56 24.51
CA ARG A 112 -0.55 16.79 24.82
C ARG A 112 -1.70 17.68 25.28
N SER A 113 -1.43 18.79 25.96
CA SER A 113 -2.46 19.74 26.36
C SER A 113 -3.13 20.38 25.16
N ALA A 114 -2.33 20.84 24.18
CA ALA A 114 -2.85 21.43 22.94
C ALA A 114 -3.71 20.44 22.15
N ALA A 115 -3.30 19.16 22.10
CA ALA A 115 -4.10 18.11 21.47
C ALA A 115 -5.46 17.92 22.16
N VAL A 116 -5.46 17.85 23.49
CA VAL A 116 -6.68 17.67 24.30
C VAL A 116 -7.60 18.88 24.14
N GLU A 117 -7.06 20.10 24.20
CA GLU A 117 -7.84 21.34 24.03
C GLU A 117 -8.48 21.42 22.63
N ALA A 118 -7.71 21.12 21.58
CA ALA A 118 -8.23 21.12 20.21
C ALA A 118 -9.35 20.09 20.03
N LEU A 119 -9.19 18.89 20.58
CA LEU A 119 -10.23 17.85 20.52
C LEU A 119 -11.49 18.22 21.32
N ASP A 120 -11.31 18.86 22.47
CA ASP A 120 -12.43 19.21 23.34
C ASP A 120 -13.40 20.22 22.71
N THR A 121 -12.93 20.99 21.71
CA THR A 121 -13.79 21.89 20.91
C THR A 121 -14.95 21.17 20.22
N LEU A 122 -14.85 19.85 19.98
CA LEU A 122 -15.90 19.04 19.36
C LEU A 122 -16.79 18.31 20.37
N SER A 123 -16.42 18.31 21.66
CA SER A 123 -17.09 17.53 22.70
C SER A 123 -18.56 17.92 22.89
N GLU A 124 -18.86 19.22 22.95
CA GLU A 124 -20.22 19.72 23.19
C GLU A 124 -21.17 19.30 22.08
N GLY A 125 -20.75 19.46 20.81
CA GLY A 125 -21.56 19.09 19.65
C GLY A 125 -21.85 17.59 19.56
N LEU A 126 -20.94 16.75 20.08
CA LEU A 126 -21.13 15.30 20.19
C LEU A 126 -21.84 14.86 21.47
N GLY A 127 -22.19 15.79 22.36
CA GLY A 127 -22.86 15.49 23.63
C GLY A 127 -21.96 14.80 24.66
N PHE A 128 -20.64 14.83 24.47
CA PHE A 128 -19.69 14.30 25.46
C PHE A 128 -19.46 15.31 26.59
N LYS A 129 -19.48 14.81 27.83
CA LYS A 129 -19.31 15.62 29.04
C LYS A 129 -18.35 14.93 30.02
N GLY A 130 -17.72 15.72 30.89
CA GLY A 130 -16.82 15.24 31.93
C GLY A 130 -15.35 15.24 31.50
N SER A 131 -14.47 14.73 32.36
CA SER A 131 -13.01 14.79 32.18
C SER A 131 -12.47 14.02 30.97
N ASP A 132 -13.25 13.09 30.44
CA ASP A 132 -12.84 12.19 29.36
C ASP A 132 -13.44 12.60 28.00
N SER A 133 -14.06 13.78 27.92
CA SER A 133 -14.74 14.29 26.72
C SER A 133 -13.83 14.27 25.48
N ALA A 134 -12.65 14.88 25.56
CA ALA A 134 -11.67 14.89 24.48
C ALA A 134 -11.18 13.48 24.09
N LEU A 135 -11.07 12.56 25.05
CA LEU A 135 -10.67 11.17 24.78
C LEU A 135 -11.76 10.40 24.03
N LYS A 136 -13.04 10.67 24.35
CA LYS A 136 -14.19 10.13 23.62
C LYS A 136 -14.30 10.69 22.21
N VAL A 137 -14.01 11.98 22.02
CA VAL A 137 -13.88 12.58 20.69
C VAL A 137 -12.79 11.85 19.89
N ALA A 138 -11.62 11.65 20.50
CA ALA A 138 -10.50 10.96 19.85
C ALA A 138 -10.83 9.52 19.46
N ASP A 139 -11.40 8.72 20.39
CA ASP A 139 -11.80 7.34 20.11
C ASP A 139 -12.84 7.28 18.98
N SER A 140 -13.83 8.17 19.02
CA SER A 140 -14.86 8.30 17.97
C SER A 140 -14.26 8.67 16.62
N ALA A 141 -13.30 9.61 16.60
CA ALA A 141 -12.63 10.03 15.37
C ALA A 141 -11.82 8.90 14.74
N LEU A 142 -11.09 8.12 15.54
CA LEU A 142 -10.35 6.96 15.03
C LEU A 142 -11.32 5.90 14.48
N ARG A 143 -12.45 5.63 15.16
CA ARG A 143 -13.48 4.71 14.65
C ARG A 143 -14.06 5.18 13.31
N VAL A 144 -14.37 6.47 13.16
CA VAL A 144 -14.83 7.05 11.88
C VAL A 144 -13.77 6.91 10.80
N ALA A 145 -12.51 7.24 11.10
CA ALA A 145 -11.40 7.10 10.17
C ALA A 145 -11.22 5.64 9.71
N ILE A 146 -11.25 4.68 10.65
CA ILE A 146 -11.16 3.24 10.36
C ILE A 146 -12.32 2.78 9.46
N ALA A 147 -13.57 3.17 9.78
CA ALA A 147 -14.74 2.82 8.98
C ALA A 147 -14.66 3.38 7.55
N MET A 148 -14.20 4.63 7.40
CA MET A 148 -13.98 5.26 6.09
C MET A 148 -12.89 4.53 5.29
N MET A 149 -11.72 4.28 5.90
CA MET A 149 -10.63 3.55 5.26
C MET A 149 -11.05 2.13 4.86
N SER A 150 -11.77 1.43 5.73
CA SER A 150 -12.31 0.09 5.46
C SER A 150 -13.28 0.09 4.28
N SER A 151 -14.20 1.06 4.23
CA SER A 151 -15.20 1.16 3.15
C SER A 151 -14.56 1.34 1.76
N GLU A 152 -13.58 2.25 1.65
CA GLU A 152 -12.85 2.43 0.40
C GLU A 152 -11.98 1.21 0.07
N LEU A 153 -11.35 0.59 1.06
CA LEU A 153 -10.59 -0.64 0.84
C LEU A 153 -11.49 -1.77 0.31
N TYR A 154 -12.66 -1.97 0.89
CA TYR A 154 -13.62 -2.98 0.40
C TYR A 154 -14.05 -2.71 -1.04
N LYS A 155 -14.28 -1.45 -1.40
CA LYS A 155 -14.62 -1.04 -2.76
C LYS A 155 -13.50 -1.39 -3.75
N GLU A 156 -12.25 -1.08 -3.42
CA GLU A 156 -11.09 -1.44 -4.26
C GLU A 156 -10.92 -2.96 -4.40
N LEU A 157 -11.10 -3.71 -3.31
CA LEU A 157 -11.04 -5.17 -3.33
C LEU A 157 -12.17 -5.77 -4.17
N ALA A 158 -13.40 -5.27 -4.03
CA ALA A 158 -14.57 -5.74 -4.77
C ALA A 158 -14.43 -5.48 -6.28
N GLN A 159 -13.94 -4.30 -6.68
CA GLN A 159 -13.69 -3.97 -8.09
C GLN A 159 -12.72 -4.94 -8.77
N ARG A 160 -11.83 -5.57 -7.99
CA ARG A 160 -10.83 -6.52 -8.47
C ARG A 160 -11.19 -7.99 -8.15
N GLY A 161 -12.40 -8.26 -7.66
CA GLY A 161 -12.83 -9.62 -7.29
C GLY A 161 -12.01 -10.27 -6.18
N VAL A 162 -11.44 -9.46 -5.27
CA VAL A 162 -10.53 -9.92 -4.22
C VAL A 162 -11.28 -10.25 -2.95
N ASP A 163 -11.14 -11.49 -2.49
CA ASP A 163 -11.53 -11.85 -1.13
C ASP A 163 -10.50 -11.27 -0.12
N PRO A 164 -10.92 -10.42 0.83
CA PRO A 164 -10.04 -9.89 1.89
C PRO A 164 -9.51 -10.98 2.83
N ARG A 165 -10.22 -12.09 2.97
CA ARG A 165 -9.86 -13.14 3.92
C ARG A 165 -8.51 -13.75 3.56
N GLY A 166 -7.65 -13.84 4.57
CA GLY A 166 -6.29 -14.35 4.40
C GLY A 166 -5.35 -13.42 3.63
N ARG A 167 -5.78 -12.20 3.27
CA ARG A 167 -4.90 -11.11 2.79
C ARG A 167 -4.30 -10.35 3.96
N TYR A 168 -3.09 -9.84 3.78
CA TYR A 168 -2.39 -9.07 4.79
C TYR A 168 -2.32 -7.59 4.38
N LEU A 169 -2.34 -6.73 5.37
CA LEU A 169 -2.12 -5.30 5.22
C LEU A 169 -0.65 -4.98 5.49
N MET A 170 0.10 -4.43 4.53
CA MET A 170 1.41 -3.86 4.76
C MET A 170 1.31 -2.45 5.39
N ALA A 171 1.64 -2.41 6.69
CA ALA A 171 1.82 -1.26 7.56
C ALA A 171 2.99 -0.33 7.23
N TYR A 172 2.82 0.79 6.53
CA TYR A 172 3.92 1.75 6.26
C TYR A 172 3.47 3.21 6.38
N GLY A 173 4.41 4.14 6.27
CA GLY A 173 4.21 5.54 6.63
C GLY A 173 4.34 5.76 8.14
N GLY A 174 4.32 7.03 8.56
CA GLY A 174 4.50 7.37 9.98
C GLY A 174 3.32 6.94 10.86
N ALA A 175 2.09 7.07 10.35
CA ALA A 175 0.85 6.76 11.07
C ALA A 175 0.24 5.40 10.71
N GLY A 176 0.67 4.78 9.60
CA GLY A 176 0.06 3.55 9.11
C GLY A 176 0.04 2.42 10.16
N PRO A 177 1.18 2.07 10.77
CA PRO A 177 1.23 1.04 11.81
C PRO A 177 0.38 1.34 13.05
N THR A 178 0.06 2.60 13.34
CA THR A 178 -0.78 3.00 14.48
C THR A 178 -2.24 2.58 14.31
N LEU A 179 -2.76 2.54 13.07
CA LEU A 179 -4.15 2.16 12.77
C LEU A 179 -4.28 0.82 12.04
N ALA A 180 -3.17 0.17 11.72
CA ALA A 180 -3.17 -0.99 10.85
C ALA A 180 -3.93 -2.20 11.43
N ALA A 181 -3.71 -2.54 12.70
CA ALA A 181 -4.42 -3.66 13.35
C ALA A 181 -5.94 -3.45 13.39
N PRO A 182 -6.48 -2.32 13.90
CA PRO A 182 -7.92 -2.10 13.89
C PRO A 182 -8.50 -1.98 12.48
N LEU A 183 -7.79 -1.37 11.53
CA LEU A 183 -8.21 -1.35 10.12
C LEU A 183 -8.29 -2.76 9.53
N ALA A 184 -7.28 -3.59 9.77
CA ALA A 184 -7.27 -4.98 9.30
C ALA A 184 -8.39 -5.81 9.92
N HIS A 185 -8.76 -5.54 11.18
CA HIS A 185 -9.92 -6.15 11.81
C HIS A 185 -11.22 -5.75 11.11
N GLU A 186 -11.47 -4.44 10.94
CA GLU A 186 -12.66 -3.90 10.30
C GLU A 186 -12.81 -4.39 8.84
N ALA A 187 -11.69 -4.44 8.12
CA ALA A 187 -11.61 -4.91 6.74
C ALA A 187 -11.56 -6.45 6.59
N LYS A 188 -11.67 -7.20 7.71
CA LYS A 188 -11.66 -8.68 7.75
C LYS A 188 -10.44 -9.31 7.05
N LEU A 189 -9.30 -8.65 7.18
CA LEU A 189 -8.02 -9.12 6.66
C LEU A 189 -7.46 -10.23 7.56
N GLY A 190 -6.57 -11.06 7.00
CA GLY A 190 -5.87 -12.13 7.72
C GLY A 190 -4.75 -11.67 8.65
N GLY A 191 -4.35 -10.41 8.59
CA GLY A 191 -3.34 -9.82 9.47
C GLY A 191 -2.68 -8.56 8.90
N VAL A 192 -1.64 -8.10 9.58
CA VAL A 192 -0.83 -6.95 9.20
C VAL A 192 0.64 -7.38 9.11
N LEU A 193 1.39 -6.78 8.20
CA LEU A 193 2.84 -6.86 8.13
C LEU A 193 3.42 -5.46 8.23
N VAL A 194 4.10 -5.15 9.33
CA VAL A 194 4.83 -3.91 9.51
C VAL A 194 6.29 -4.15 9.10
N PRO A 195 6.80 -3.51 8.04
CA PRO A 195 8.20 -3.61 7.64
C PRO A 195 9.14 -3.09 8.73
N MET A 196 10.45 -3.28 8.55
CA MET A 196 11.42 -2.84 9.54
C MET A 196 11.51 -1.32 9.64
N SER A 197 11.37 -0.60 8.54
CA SER A 197 11.40 0.86 8.49
C SER A 197 10.17 1.38 7.76
N PRO A 198 8.98 1.30 8.40
CA PRO A 198 7.72 1.65 7.76
C PRO A 198 7.66 3.13 7.37
N GLY A 199 8.23 4.04 8.18
CA GLY A 199 8.19 5.48 7.90
C GLY A 199 9.06 5.91 6.71
N THR A 200 10.08 5.11 6.35
CA THR A 200 11.00 5.39 5.23
C THR A 200 10.86 4.40 4.07
N LEU A 201 9.84 3.55 4.08
CA LEU A 201 9.69 2.48 3.09
C LEU A 201 9.61 2.99 1.65
N CYS A 202 8.99 4.14 1.41
CA CYS A 202 8.94 4.74 0.08
C CYS A 202 10.33 5.15 -0.44
N ALA A 203 11.19 5.68 0.45
CA ALA A 203 12.57 6.00 0.10
C ALA A 203 13.37 4.72 -0.19
N TYR A 204 13.15 3.66 0.61
CA TYR A 204 13.71 2.34 0.32
C TYR A 204 13.24 1.80 -1.04
N GLY A 205 11.96 1.95 -1.38
CA GLY A 205 11.42 1.59 -2.69
C GLY A 205 12.09 2.36 -3.83
N ALA A 206 12.35 3.66 -3.65
CA ALA A 206 13.02 4.48 -4.66
C ALA A 206 14.46 4.00 -4.93
N ILE A 207 15.24 3.73 -3.88
CA ILE A 207 16.65 3.30 -4.03
C ILE A 207 16.80 1.84 -4.47
N THR A 208 15.76 1.02 -4.32
CA THR A 208 15.74 -0.38 -4.78
C THR A 208 15.00 -0.58 -6.10
N SER A 209 14.44 0.50 -6.65
CA SER A 209 13.70 0.44 -7.89
C SER A 209 14.61 0.13 -9.08
N GLN A 210 14.04 -0.61 -10.03
CA GLN A 210 14.74 -1.03 -11.23
C GLN A 210 14.81 0.14 -12.20
N VAL A 211 15.90 0.24 -12.95
CA VAL A 211 16.00 1.21 -14.04
C VAL A 211 15.21 0.66 -15.22
N ARG A 212 14.02 1.23 -15.44
CA ARG A 212 13.08 0.79 -16.46
C ARG A 212 12.75 1.92 -17.44
N ARG A 213 12.67 1.59 -18.73
CA ARG A 213 12.06 2.46 -19.74
C ARG A 213 11.11 1.68 -20.62
N ASP A 214 9.94 2.27 -20.85
CA ASP A 214 8.89 1.74 -21.70
C ASP A 214 8.85 2.52 -23.02
N PHE A 215 8.83 1.78 -24.13
CA PHE A 215 8.69 2.29 -25.49
C PHE A 215 7.37 1.78 -26.06
N ILE A 216 6.67 2.65 -26.79
CA ILE A 216 5.40 2.31 -27.45
C ILE A 216 5.46 2.80 -28.89
N ARG A 217 5.09 1.94 -29.84
CA ARG A 217 4.92 2.28 -31.27
C ARG A 217 3.57 1.78 -31.75
N SER A 218 2.79 2.67 -32.37
CA SER A 218 1.53 2.28 -33.00
C SER A 218 1.80 1.63 -34.36
N VAL A 219 1.23 0.45 -34.58
CA VAL A 219 1.42 -0.36 -35.80
C VAL A 219 0.11 -0.63 -36.55
N ARG A 220 -1.04 -0.61 -35.86
CA ARG A 220 -2.40 -0.77 -36.41
C ARG A 220 -2.49 -1.72 -37.60
N THR A 221 -2.41 -3.01 -37.33
CA THR A 221 -2.52 -4.06 -38.35
C THR A 221 -3.44 -5.19 -37.88
N ARG A 222 -4.06 -5.91 -38.82
CA ARG A 222 -4.80 -7.14 -38.51
C ARG A 222 -3.83 -8.30 -38.37
N VAL A 223 -4.15 -9.24 -37.50
CA VAL A 223 -3.46 -10.54 -37.45
C VAL A 223 -3.90 -11.34 -38.68
N PRO A 224 -3.00 -11.62 -39.65
CA PRO A 224 -3.38 -12.35 -40.87
C PRO A 224 -3.69 -13.83 -40.56
N GLU A 225 -4.48 -14.47 -41.43
CA GLU A 225 -4.66 -15.93 -41.43
C GLU A 225 -3.48 -16.56 -42.18
N GLY A 226 -2.50 -17.15 -41.46
CA GLY A 226 -1.33 -17.84 -42.02
C GLY A 226 0.03 -17.34 -41.54
N LEU A 227 1.09 -17.64 -42.30
CA LEU A 227 2.43 -17.10 -42.02
C LEU A 227 2.35 -15.58 -42.07
N MET A 228 2.72 -15.00 -40.94
CA MET A 228 2.54 -13.60 -40.70
C MET A 228 3.56 -12.86 -41.59
N GLU A 229 3.13 -12.09 -42.60
CA GLU A 229 3.99 -11.14 -43.33
C GLU A 229 4.22 -9.93 -42.38
N VAL A 230 5.02 -10.15 -41.35
CA VAL A 230 5.20 -9.26 -40.19
C VAL A 230 6.23 -8.17 -40.46
N ASP A 231 6.39 -7.72 -41.70
CA ASP A 231 7.46 -6.78 -42.01
C ASP A 231 7.35 -5.52 -41.16
N SER A 232 6.14 -5.01 -40.90
CA SER A 232 5.93 -3.81 -40.09
C SER A 232 6.10 -4.02 -38.59
N VAL A 233 5.56 -5.12 -38.02
CA VAL A 233 5.64 -5.38 -36.57
C VAL A 233 7.03 -5.86 -36.15
N GLU A 234 7.68 -6.73 -36.93
CA GLU A 234 9.07 -7.13 -36.65
C GLU A 234 10.04 -5.97 -36.89
N THR A 235 9.80 -5.13 -37.90
CA THR A 235 10.57 -3.89 -38.08
C THR A 235 10.40 -2.96 -36.89
N ALA A 236 9.17 -2.72 -36.42
CA ALA A 236 8.94 -1.91 -35.24
C ALA A 236 9.64 -2.48 -34.00
N ILE A 237 9.58 -3.79 -33.78
CA ILE A 237 10.26 -4.45 -32.66
C ILE A 237 11.78 -4.30 -32.79
N ARG A 238 12.35 -4.49 -33.98
CA ARG A 238 13.80 -4.36 -34.23
C ARG A 238 14.27 -2.92 -33.97
N GLU A 239 13.55 -1.93 -34.48
CA GLU A 239 13.85 -0.50 -34.26
C GLU A 239 13.76 -0.14 -32.78
N MET A 240 12.68 -0.56 -32.11
CA MET A 240 12.51 -0.33 -30.67
C MET A 240 13.59 -1.02 -29.83
N ARG A 241 14.08 -2.20 -30.25
CA ARG A 241 15.20 -2.87 -29.59
C ARG A 241 16.49 -2.07 -29.71
N ALA A 242 16.81 -1.55 -30.90
CA ALA A 242 17.98 -0.72 -31.10
C ALA A 242 17.92 0.60 -30.29
N GLU A 243 16.74 1.24 -30.22
CA GLU A 243 16.50 2.41 -29.36
C GLU A 243 16.70 2.06 -27.87
N ALA A 244 16.16 0.92 -27.44
CA ALA A 244 16.25 0.46 -26.06
C ALA A 244 17.68 0.08 -25.65
N GLU A 245 18.44 -0.57 -26.53
CA GLU A 245 19.85 -0.90 -26.32
C GLU A 245 20.70 0.37 -26.19
N THR A 246 20.50 1.33 -27.09
CA THR A 246 21.19 2.63 -27.05
C THR A 246 20.89 3.37 -25.75
N TRP A 247 19.62 3.38 -25.31
CA TRP A 247 19.25 3.98 -24.04
C TRP A 247 19.87 3.23 -22.84
N ALA A 248 19.84 1.89 -22.87
CA ALA A 248 20.35 1.04 -21.80
C ALA A 248 21.86 1.19 -21.63
N SER A 249 22.63 1.29 -22.72
CA SER A 249 24.08 1.52 -22.68
C SER A 249 24.47 2.91 -22.18
N ALA A 250 23.55 3.87 -22.21
CA ALA A 250 23.75 5.19 -21.63
C ALA A 250 23.43 5.25 -20.11
N GLN A 251 22.97 4.15 -19.52
CA GLN A 251 22.77 4.04 -18.07
C GLN A 251 24.03 3.48 -17.38
N GLY A 252 24.21 3.76 -16.09
CA GLY A 252 25.43 3.43 -15.36
C GLY A 252 25.90 1.98 -15.47
N ASP A 253 27.22 1.79 -15.43
CA ASP A 253 27.88 0.50 -15.66
C ASP A 253 27.66 -0.52 -14.54
N GLU A 254 27.24 -0.07 -13.35
CA GLU A 254 26.99 -0.94 -12.19
C GLU A 254 25.68 -1.73 -12.28
N LEU A 255 24.82 -1.43 -13.25
CA LEU A 255 23.55 -2.13 -13.42
C LEU A 255 23.74 -3.46 -14.16
N THR A 256 22.88 -4.43 -13.88
CA THR A 256 22.90 -5.73 -14.57
C THR A 256 22.70 -5.59 -16.08
N ASP A 257 22.90 -6.70 -16.79
CA ASP A 257 22.46 -6.86 -18.17
C ASP A 257 20.98 -6.48 -18.33
N ALA A 258 20.67 -5.88 -19.47
CA ALA A 258 19.33 -5.44 -19.79
C ALA A 258 18.43 -6.64 -20.11
N VAL A 259 17.31 -6.72 -19.41
CA VAL A 259 16.21 -7.65 -19.72
C VAL A 259 15.18 -6.89 -20.55
N VAL A 260 14.84 -7.43 -21.72
CA VAL A 260 13.89 -6.82 -22.65
C VAL A 260 12.60 -7.62 -22.70
N TRP A 261 11.49 -6.97 -22.41
CA TRP A 261 10.14 -7.51 -22.50
C TRP A 261 9.44 -6.89 -23.71
N VAL A 262 8.72 -7.70 -24.48
CA VAL A 262 7.97 -7.23 -25.64
C VAL A 262 6.53 -7.72 -25.54
N ALA A 263 5.58 -6.80 -25.72
CA ALA A 263 4.15 -7.09 -25.72
C ALA A 263 3.44 -6.37 -26.87
N ALA A 264 2.23 -6.81 -27.19
CA ALA A 264 1.35 -6.19 -28.17
C ALA A 264 0.01 -5.82 -27.50
N ASP A 265 -0.47 -4.60 -27.77
CA ASP A 265 -1.84 -4.22 -27.45
C ASP A 265 -2.75 -4.74 -28.55
N MET A 266 -3.67 -5.64 -28.19
CA MET A 266 -4.52 -6.34 -29.13
C MET A 266 -6.00 -6.17 -28.79
N ARG A 267 -6.86 -6.24 -29.80
CA ARG A 267 -8.32 -6.16 -29.64
C ARG A 267 -9.05 -6.87 -30.76
N TYR A 268 -10.32 -7.19 -30.57
CA TYR A 268 -11.18 -7.52 -31.70
C TYR A 268 -11.43 -6.31 -32.59
N VAL A 269 -11.62 -6.51 -33.89
CA VAL A 269 -12.05 -5.45 -34.81
C VAL A 269 -13.36 -4.83 -34.29
N GLY A 270 -13.38 -3.51 -34.15
CA GLY A 270 -14.54 -2.77 -33.64
C GLY A 270 -14.66 -2.69 -32.11
N GLN A 271 -13.79 -3.37 -31.36
CA GLN A 271 -13.72 -3.25 -29.91
C GLN A 271 -13.04 -1.93 -29.49
N ALA A 272 -13.55 -1.32 -28.41
CA ALA A 272 -13.03 -0.04 -27.89
C ALA A 272 -11.82 -0.16 -26.96
N TYR A 273 -11.56 -1.36 -26.43
CA TYR A 273 -10.53 -1.62 -25.41
C TYR A 273 -9.51 -2.64 -25.91
N GLU A 274 -8.31 -2.56 -25.35
CA GLU A 274 -7.14 -3.35 -25.74
C GLU A 274 -6.71 -4.27 -24.57
N LEU A 275 -6.17 -5.44 -24.90
CA LEU A 275 -5.50 -6.34 -23.98
C LEU A 275 -4.01 -6.41 -24.31
N GLU A 276 -3.16 -6.31 -23.29
CA GLU A 276 -1.71 -6.48 -23.43
C GLU A 276 -1.36 -7.97 -23.50
N ILE A 277 -0.80 -8.41 -24.64
CA ILE A 277 -0.38 -9.80 -24.88
C ILE A 277 1.14 -9.87 -24.94
N GLU A 278 1.74 -10.69 -24.08
CA GLU A 278 3.19 -10.84 -24.00
C GLU A 278 3.73 -11.68 -25.17
N LEU A 279 4.60 -11.08 -25.99
CA LEU A 279 5.15 -11.73 -27.19
C LEU A 279 6.35 -12.64 -26.90
N SER A 280 6.90 -12.62 -25.68
CA SER A 280 7.99 -13.53 -25.25
C SER A 280 7.53 -14.99 -25.20
N GLN A 281 6.23 -15.22 -25.06
CA GLN A 281 5.60 -16.55 -25.03
C GLN A 281 5.52 -17.19 -26.41
N LEU A 282 5.64 -16.36 -27.46
CA LEU A 282 5.82 -16.83 -28.81
C LEU A 282 7.32 -17.15 -28.97
N GLY A 283 7.65 -18.40 -29.25
CA GLY A 283 9.02 -18.80 -29.56
C GLY A 283 9.59 -18.04 -30.77
N SER A 284 10.73 -18.49 -31.30
CA SER A 284 11.38 -17.85 -32.45
C SER A 284 10.49 -17.76 -33.70
N GLU A 285 9.50 -18.65 -33.83
CA GLU A 285 8.48 -18.60 -34.87
C GLU A 285 7.18 -17.99 -34.32
N ARG A 286 7.01 -16.69 -34.51
CA ARG A 286 5.77 -15.96 -34.18
C ARG A 286 4.71 -16.23 -35.22
N ARG A 287 3.99 -17.35 -35.05
CA ARG A 287 2.86 -17.71 -35.91
C ARG A 287 1.61 -16.93 -35.52
N ALA A 288 0.85 -16.48 -36.51
CA ALA A 288 -0.34 -15.64 -36.31
C ALA A 288 -1.39 -16.38 -35.46
N GLU A 289 -1.55 -17.68 -35.67
CA GLU A 289 -2.52 -18.51 -34.96
C GLU A 289 -2.21 -18.58 -33.45
N HIS A 290 -0.92 -18.65 -33.09
CA HIS A 290 -0.49 -18.63 -31.69
C HIS A 290 -0.76 -17.28 -31.02
N LEU A 291 -0.54 -16.18 -31.75
CA LEU A 291 -0.81 -14.84 -31.23
C LEU A 291 -2.32 -14.63 -31.00
N SER A 292 -3.16 -15.04 -31.94
CA SER A 292 -4.62 -15.03 -31.77
C SER A 292 -5.06 -15.91 -30.60
N ALA A 293 -4.51 -17.13 -30.47
CA ALA A 293 -4.82 -18.02 -29.35
C ALA A 293 -4.46 -17.40 -27.98
N LEU A 294 -3.29 -16.75 -27.87
CA LEU A 294 -2.90 -16.03 -26.64
C LEU A 294 -3.89 -14.90 -26.33
N PHE A 295 -4.32 -14.16 -27.36
CA PHE A 295 -5.33 -13.11 -27.19
C PHE A 295 -6.69 -13.66 -26.73
N HIS A 296 -7.22 -14.71 -27.37
CA HIS A 296 -8.49 -15.30 -26.97
C HIS A 296 -8.45 -15.87 -25.54
N ALA A 297 -7.32 -16.47 -25.14
CA ALA A 297 -7.11 -16.94 -23.78
C ALA A 297 -7.09 -15.77 -22.77
N ALA A 298 -6.40 -14.68 -23.08
CA ALA A 298 -6.38 -13.48 -22.26
C ALA A 298 -7.77 -12.84 -22.15
N HIS A 299 -8.53 -12.78 -23.25
CA HIS A 299 -9.89 -12.26 -23.27
C HIS A 299 -10.84 -13.12 -22.43
N THR A 300 -10.73 -14.45 -22.52
CA THR A 300 -11.50 -15.38 -21.69
C THR A 300 -11.17 -15.20 -20.21
N HIS A 301 -9.90 -14.99 -19.87
CA HIS A 301 -9.49 -14.74 -18.49
C HIS A 301 -10.04 -13.41 -17.95
N ALA A 302 -10.01 -12.36 -18.76
CA ALA A 302 -10.45 -11.02 -18.37
C ALA A 302 -11.99 -10.87 -18.32
N TYR A 303 -12.71 -11.49 -19.26
CA TYR A 303 -14.14 -11.22 -19.49
C TYR A 303 -15.04 -12.47 -19.46
N GLY A 304 -14.47 -13.68 -19.34
CA GLY A 304 -15.20 -14.94 -19.19
C GLY A 304 -15.65 -15.61 -20.50
N PHE A 305 -15.51 -14.95 -21.65
CA PHE A 305 -15.85 -15.51 -22.97
C PHE A 305 -14.92 -14.93 -24.05
N PRO A 306 -14.47 -15.72 -25.04
CA PRO A 306 -13.85 -15.19 -26.25
C PRO A 306 -14.88 -15.02 -27.39
N ASP A 307 -14.56 -14.17 -28.36
CA ASP A 307 -15.23 -14.14 -29.67
C ASP A 307 -14.26 -14.72 -30.69
N ASN A 308 -14.29 -16.04 -30.86
CA ASN A 308 -13.33 -16.75 -31.71
C ASN A 308 -13.58 -16.52 -33.22
N GLU A 309 -14.70 -15.90 -33.60
CA GLU A 309 -15.04 -15.62 -35.00
C GLU A 309 -14.56 -14.23 -35.45
N SER A 310 -14.40 -13.31 -34.49
CA SER A 310 -13.92 -11.96 -34.77
C SER A 310 -12.43 -11.91 -35.07
N SER A 311 -12.07 -11.17 -36.12
CA SER A 311 -10.67 -10.86 -36.44
C SER A 311 -10.01 -10.06 -35.32
N VAL A 312 -8.72 -10.29 -35.12
CA VAL A 312 -7.90 -9.60 -34.11
C VAL A 312 -7.02 -8.54 -34.77
N GLU A 313 -6.92 -7.37 -34.15
CA GLU A 313 -6.02 -6.28 -34.54
C GLU A 313 -4.93 -6.05 -33.49
N ILE A 314 -3.72 -5.79 -33.95
CA ILE A 314 -2.60 -5.27 -33.16
C ILE A 314 -2.59 -3.75 -33.30
N MET A 315 -2.79 -3.06 -32.19
CA MET A 315 -2.83 -1.59 -32.15
C MET A 315 -1.44 -1.00 -31.92
N ASN A 316 -0.74 -1.49 -30.90
CA ASN A 316 0.57 -0.99 -30.48
C ASN A 316 1.53 -2.15 -30.19
N ILE A 317 2.81 -1.90 -30.39
CA ILE A 317 3.90 -2.70 -29.83
C ILE A 317 4.46 -1.97 -28.63
N ARG A 318 4.63 -2.70 -27.54
CA ARG A 318 5.25 -2.25 -26.30
C ARG A 318 6.58 -2.97 -26.12
N LEU A 319 7.61 -2.22 -25.73
CA LEU A 319 8.89 -2.76 -25.34
C LEU A 319 9.32 -2.13 -24.01
N SER A 320 9.57 -2.97 -23.01
CA SER A 320 10.12 -2.55 -21.73
C SER A 320 11.55 -3.04 -21.62
N VAL A 321 12.50 -2.14 -21.39
CA VAL A 321 13.88 -2.49 -21.05
C VAL A 321 14.08 -2.24 -19.57
N VAL A 322 14.62 -3.24 -18.88
CA VAL A 322 14.80 -3.26 -17.42
C VAL A 322 16.24 -3.62 -17.12
N ARG A 323 16.91 -2.79 -16.33
CA ARG A 323 18.21 -3.10 -15.71
C ARG A 323 18.03 -3.08 -14.19
N GLN A 324 18.55 -4.12 -13.52
CA GLN A 324 18.49 -4.22 -12.07
C GLN A 324 19.67 -3.47 -11.45
N LEU A 325 19.45 -2.87 -10.29
CA LEU A 325 20.55 -2.51 -9.40
C LEU A 325 21.22 -3.77 -8.85
N PRO A 326 22.50 -3.70 -8.45
CA PRO A 326 23.12 -4.74 -7.63
C PRO A 326 22.22 -5.12 -6.47
N THR A 327 22.10 -6.42 -6.19
CA THR A 327 21.24 -6.90 -5.10
C THR A 327 21.71 -6.31 -3.78
N LEU A 328 20.85 -5.53 -3.12
CA LEU A 328 21.14 -5.08 -1.77
C LEU A 328 21.12 -6.28 -0.80
N PRO A 329 21.97 -6.26 0.24
CA PRO A 329 21.94 -7.31 1.26
C PRO A 329 20.55 -7.40 1.86
N VAL A 330 19.95 -8.61 1.85
CA VAL A 330 18.72 -8.84 2.58
C VAL A 330 19.03 -8.72 4.06
N HIS A 331 18.44 -7.74 4.72
CA HIS A 331 18.60 -7.60 6.16
C HIS A 331 17.89 -8.75 6.86
N VAL A 332 18.65 -9.52 7.62
CA VAL A 332 18.16 -10.59 8.49
C VAL A 332 18.47 -10.20 9.91
N VAL A 333 17.45 -10.12 10.74
CA VAL A 333 17.66 -9.88 12.17
C VAL A 333 18.08 -11.19 12.84
N GLU A 334 18.93 -11.09 13.86
CA GLU A 334 19.37 -12.25 14.63
C GLU A 334 18.17 -12.98 15.23
N THR A 335 18.32 -14.29 15.44
CA THR A 335 17.29 -15.09 16.13
C THR A 335 17.33 -14.77 17.61
N ALA A 336 16.16 -14.60 18.22
CA ALA A 336 16.02 -14.37 19.64
C ALA A 336 16.65 -15.53 20.45
N ALA A 337 17.57 -15.19 21.35
CA ALA A 337 18.06 -16.12 22.37
C ALA A 337 17.18 -16.06 23.63
N ASP A 338 16.70 -14.85 23.96
CA ASP A 338 15.95 -14.56 25.17
C ASP A 338 14.53 -14.07 24.87
N LYS A 339 13.68 -14.01 25.90
CA LYS A 339 12.36 -13.39 25.82
C LYS A 339 12.51 -11.88 25.65
N LEU A 340 11.53 -11.28 24.96
CA LEU A 340 11.44 -9.84 24.83
C LEU A 340 10.71 -9.26 26.05
N GLU A 341 11.38 -8.38 26.78
CA GLU A 341 10.80 -7.67 27.93
C GLU A 341 10.32 -6.27 27.51
N PRO A 342 9.19 -5.79 28.07
CA PRO A 342 8.73 -4.43 27.82
C PRO A 342 9.67 -3.41 28.49
N VAL A 343 9.91 -2.29 27.80
CA VAL A 343 10.67 -1.15 28.33
C VAL A 343 9.84 -0.28 29.28
N GLY A 344 8.52 -0.48 29.30
CA GLY A 344 7.62 0.23 30.18
C GLY A 344 6.16 -0.14 29.94
N LYS A 345 5.28 0.65 30.54
CA LYS A 345 3.84 0.53 30.37
C LYS A 345 3.22 1.90 30.17
N ARG A 346 2.19 2.00 29.33
CA ARG A 346 1.49 3.26 29.05
C ARG A 346 -0.03 3.06 29.14
N PRO A 347 -0.76 3.92 29.88
CA PRO A 347 -2.22 3.91 29.82
C PRO A 347 -2.68 4.41 28.45
N VAL A 348 -3.57 3.65 27.82
CA VAL A 348 -4.19 3.97 26.53
C VAL A 348 -5.69 4.05 26.74
N PHE A 349 -6.33 5.11 26.25
CA PHE A 349 -7.79 5.14 26.12
C PHE A 349 -8.15 4.49 24.79
N TRP A 350 -8.91 3.39 24.80
CA TRP A 350 -9.26 2.64 23.61
C TRP A 350 -10.63 1.99 23.79
N ASN A 351 -11.51 2.16 22.81
CA ASN A 351 -12.88 1.63 22.84
C ASN A 351 -13.67 2.02 24.11
N ASP A 352 -13.65 3.30 24.49
CA ASP A 352 -14.27 3.84 25.71
C ASP A 352 -13.70 3.31 27.04
N GLU A 353 -12.59 2.58 27.03
CA GLU A 353 -11.95 2.02 28.21
C GLU A 353 -10.49 2.48 28.36
N ARG A 354 -9.99 2.49 29.59
CA ARG A 354 -8.55 2.67 29.86
C ARG A 354 -7.89 1.30 29.97
N VAL A 355 -6.98 1.02 29.06
CA VAL A 355 -6.17 -0.22 29.05
C VAL A 355 -4.71 0.10 29.32
N GLU A 356 -4.01 -0.77 30.03
CA GLU A 356 -2.57 -0.65 30.25
C GLU A 356 -1.84 -1.40 29.13
N ALA A 357 -1.11 -0.67 28.28
CA ALA A 357 -0.36 -1.25 27.17
C ALA A 357 1.11 -1.47 27.56
N ALA A 358 1.64 -2.66 27.28
CA ALA A 358 3.08 -2.92 27.38
C ALA A 358 3.81 -2.18 26.25
N VAL A 359 4.87 -1.45 26.57
CA VAL A 359 5.66 -0.68 25.59
C VAL A 359 6.94 -1.45 25.28
N PHE A 360 7.22 -1.66 24.00
CA PHE A 360 8.42 -2.33 23.51
C PHE A 360 9.21 -1.40 22.61
N SER A 361 10.53 -1.40 22.77
CA SER A 361 11.44 -0.77 21.82
C SER A 361 11.64 -1.68 20.62
N ARG A 362 11.45 -1.15 19.42
CA ARG A 362 11.67 -1.91 18.19
C ARG A 362 13.11 -2.40 18.05
N ALA A 363 14.07 -1.62 18.54
CA ALA A 363 15.50 -1.92 18.41
C ALA A 363 15.91 -3.21 19.14
N ASP A 364 15.13 -3.63 20.14
CA ASP A 364 15.40 -4.80 20.96
C ASP A 364 14.78 -6.08 20.39
N MET A 365 13.93 -5.94 19.37
CA MET A 365 13.22 -7.04 18.75
C MET A 365 14.13 -7.88 17.84
N ARG A 366 14.02 -9.20 17.95
CA ARG A 366 14.78 -10.22 17.21
C ARG A 366 13.85 -11.27 16.63
N ALA A 367 14.29 -12.00 15.61
CA ALA A 367 13.45 -12.96 14.92
C ALA A 367 12.96 -14.05 15.89
N GLY A 368 11.65 -14.31 15.87
CA GLY A 368 11.00 -15.26 16.77
C GLY A 368 10.38 -14.64 18.01
N HIS A 369 10.74 -13.41 18.39
CA HIS A 369 10.05 -12.70 19.48
C HIS A 369 8.55 -12.56 19.19
N THR A 370 7.75 -12.73 20.24
CA THR A 370 6.30 -12.61 20.21
C THR A 370 5.83 -11.62 21.26
N ILE A 371 4.80 -10.86 20.94
CA ILE A 371 4.14 -9.92 21.85
C ILE A 371 2.62 -10.09 21.78
N MET A 372 1.94 -9.82 22.89
CA MET A 372 0.47 -9.86 22.98
C MET A 372 -0.06 -8.46 23.24
N GLY A 373 -1.12 -8.09 22.55
CA GLY A 373 -1.85 -6.84 22.79
C GLY A 373 -2.65 -6.91 24.11
N PRO A 374 -2.90 -5.77 24.79
CA PRO A 374 -2.57 -4.40 24.38
C PRO A 374 -1.08 -4.09 24.49
N ALA A 375 -0.47 -3.67 23.37
CA ALA A 375 0.95 -3.37 23.31
C ALA A 375 1.27 -2.26 22.31
N ILE A 376 2.31 -1.49 22.60
CA ILE A 376 2.85 -0.44 21.74
C ILE A 376 4.28 -0.85 21.37
N VAL A 377 4.61 -0.79 20.08
CA VAL A 377 6.00 -0.93 19.60
C VAL A 377 6.46 0.42 19.10
N GLU A 378 7.47 0.97 19.77
CA GLU A 378 8.01 2.28 19.45
C GLU A 378 9.25 2.17 18.57
N GLN A 379 9.25 2.99 17.53
CA GLN A 379 10.35 3.13 16.60
C GLN A 379 10.55 4.61 16.31
N GLN A 380 11.75 4.99 15.87
CA GLN A 380 12.05 6.40 15.56
C GLN A 380 11.12 7.01 14.50
N ASP A 381 10.66 6.22 13.54
CA ASP A 381 9.89 6.66 12.36
C ASP A 381 8.39 6.35 12.44
N THR A 382 7.93 5.59 13.44
CA THR A 382 6.52 5.20 13.61
C THR A 382 6.21 4.70 15.02
N THR A 383 4.93 4.50 15.29
CA THR A 383 4.46 3.72 16.44
C THR A 383 3.50 2.64 15.95
N THR A 384 3.68 1.39 16.39
CA THR A 384 2.75 0.31 16.06
C THR A 384 1.86 0.02 17.27
N TRP A 385 0.54 0.08 17.05
CA TRP A 385 -0.44 -0.28 18.06
C TRP A 385 -0.94 -1.71 17.82
N LEU A 386 -0.83 -2.55 18.85
CA LEU A 386 -1.47 -3.85 18.90
C LEU A 386 -2.63 -3.73 19.87
N SER A 387 -3.85 -3.63 19.32
CA SER A 387 -5.07 -3.59 20.13
C SER A 387 -5.23 -4.88 20.94
N PRO A 388 -6.11 -4.90 21.97
CA PRO A 388 -6.48 -6.15 22.64
C PRO A 388 -6.84 -7.25 21.63
N GLN A 389 -6.56 -8.51 21.99
CA GLN A 389 -6.78 -9.68 21.14
C GLN A 389 -5.97 -9.72 19.83
N TRP A 390 -4.89 -8.95 19.73
CA TRP A 390 -3.89 -9.11 18.67
C TRP A 390 -2.59 -9.67 19.24
N SER A 391 -1.85 -10.36 18.39
CA SER A 391 -0.51 -10.85 18.67
C SER A 391 0.45 -10.39 17.58
N GLY A 392 1.70 -10.16 17.94
CA GLY A 392 2.78 -9.80 17.04
C GLY A 392 3.87 -10.86 17.06
N GLN A 393 4.46 -11.16 15.91
CA GLN A 393 5.66 -11.98 15.79
C GLN A 393 6.68 -11.34 14.86
N VAL A 394 7.92 -11.28 15.31
CA VAL A 394 9.05 -10.78 14.51
C VAL A 394 9.54 -11.88 13.57
N LEU A 395 9.54 -11.61 12.27
CA LEU A 395 10.00 -12.52 11.23
C LEU A 395 11.53 -12.40 11.04
N LYS A 396 12.12 -13.39 10.35
CA LYS A 396 13.55 -13.36 9.98
C LYS A 396 13.95 -12.14 9.13
N SER A 397 13.01 -11.61 8.33
CA SER A 397 13.20 -10.36 7.57
C SER A 397 13.27 -9.11 8.44
N GLY A 398 13.13 -9.26 9.76
CA GLY A 398 12.93 -8.16 10.70
C GLY A 398 11.48 -7.71 10.79
N SER A 399 10.64 -7.88 9.76
CA SER A 399 9.25 -7.42 9.75
C SER A 399 8.43 -7.95 10.94
N LEU A 400 7.54 -7.13 11.48
CA LEU A 400 6.60 -7.50 12.53
C LEU A 400 5.27 -7.92 11.90
N ARG A 401 4.91 -9.19 12.03
CA ARG A 401 3.62 -9.72 11.60
C ARG A 401 2.62 -9.64 12.73
N LEU A 402 1.51 -8.92 12.53
CA LEU A 402 0.39 -8.87 13.48
C LEU A 402 -0.74 -9.77 12.98
N GLN A 403 -1.36 -10.49 13.90
CA GLN A 403 -2.53 -11.32 13.63
C GLN A 403 -3.51 -11.24 14.79
N PRO A 404 -4.82 -11.47 14.54
CA PRO A 404 -5.75 -11.76 15.63
C PRO A 404 -5.18 -12.89 16.48
N ALA A 405 -5.13 -12.68 17.78
CA ALA A 405 -4.72 -13.70 18.72
C ALA A 405 -5.64 -14.92 18.57
N PRO A 406 -5.12 -16.15 18.64
CA PRO A 406 -5.98 -17.31 18.76
C PRO A 406 -6.87 -17.10 19.99
N GLN A 407 -8.19 -17.10 19.79
CA GLN A 407 -9.12 -17.18 20.91
C GLN A 407 -8.89 -18.56 21.54
N ASP A 408 -8.52 -18.61 22.81
CA ASP A 408 -8.60 -19.85 23.56
C ASP A 408 -10.04 -20.35 23.42
N LYS A 409 -10.18 -21.53 22.81
CA LYS A 409 -11.47 -22.18 22.61
C LYS A 409 -11.98 -22.87 23.88
N ASP A 410 -11.35 -22.62 25.02
CA ASP A 410 -11.64 -23.29 26.28
C ASP A 410 -11.84 -22.26 27.40
N GLY A 411 -13.06 -22.15 27.93
CA GLY A 411 -13.35 -21.58 29.26
C GLY A 411 -14.47 -20.57 29.31
#